data_AF-A0A9D4EHE5-F1
#
_entry.id   AF-A0A9D4EHE5-F1
#
_cell.length_a   1.000
_cell.length_b   1.000
_cell.length_c   1.000
_cell.angle_alpha   90.00
_cell.angle_beta   90.00
_cell.angle_gamma   90.00
#
_symmetry.space_group_name_H-M   'P 1'
#
loop_
_entity.id
_entity.type
_entity.pdbx_description
1 polymer ?
#
loop_
_entity_poly.entity_id
_entity_poly.type
_entity_poly.pdbx_seq_one_letter_code
_entity_poly.pdbx_strand_id
1 'polypeptide(L)'
;MGENICDKLKFVKRDVFACGFMAKTTVSSRGKSEIRLIPNGSKVNSEYYINTVLQPFIRKDVPRLFLQGKHAMTFHQDSASSHTAKHTVDLKIKRLRPT
;
A
#
# COMPACT_ATOMS: atom_id res chain seq x y z
N MET A 1 5.34 38.47 -28.44
CA MET A 1 6.11 38.13 -27.24
C MET A 1 5.35 37.03 -26.51
N GLY A 2 5.81 35.78 -26.61
CA GLY A 2 5.21 34.67 -25.87
C GLY A 2 5.87 34.55 -24.50
N GLU A 3 5.08 34.58 -23.42
CA GLU A 3 5.60 34.38 -22.06
C GLU A 3 6.24 33.00 -21.92
N ASN A 4 7.45 32.95 -21.34
CA ASN A 4 8.19 31.71 -21.13
C ASN A 4 7.58 30.93 -19.96
N ILE A 5 7.13 29.71 -20.22
CA ILE A 5 6.49 28.83 -19.23
C ILE A 5 7.39 28.51 -18.02
N CYS A 6 8.71 28.67 -18.19
CA CYS A 6 9.69 28.47 -17.12
C CYS A 6 9.54 29.50 -15.99
N ASP A 7 9.06 30.71 -16.28
CA ASP A 7 8.96 31.80 -15.30
C ASP A 7 7.78 31.60 -14.33
N LYS A 8 6.88 30.64 -14.61
CA LYS A 8 5.72 30.30 -13.76
C LYS A 8 5.94 29.07 -12.88
N LEU A 9 7.07 28.36 -13.02
CA LEU A 9 7.39 27.18 -12.20
C LEU A 9 7.82 27.61 -10.79
N LYS A 10 6.90 27.52 -9.83
CA LYS A 10 7.20 27.70 -8.41
C LYS A 10 7.49 26.35 -7.77
N PHE A 11 8.74 26.12 -7.37
CA PHE A 11 9.10 24.97 -6.55
C PHE A 11 8.62 25.23 -5.12
N VAL A 12 7.68 24.43 -4.64
CA VAL A 12 7.27 24.47 -3.23
C VAL A 12 8.44 23.92 -2.41
N LYS A 13 9.02 24.77 -1.54
CA LYS A 13 10.00 24.34 -0.54
C LYS A 13 9.32 23.29 0.33
N ARG A 14 9.80 22.05 0.28
CA ARG A 14 9.30 20.99 1.16
C ARG A 14 9.79 21.31 2.57
N ASP A 15 8.86 21.61 3.46
CA ASP A 15 9.15 21.65 4.89
C ASP A 15 9.64 20.26 5.31
N VAL A 16 10.79 20.23 5.99
CA VAL A 16 11.34 19.01 6.57
C VAL A 16 10.56 18.74 7.85
N PHE A 17 9.40 18.10 7.72
CA PHE A 17 8.70 17.54 8.87
C PHE A 17 9.61 16.52 9.56
N ALA A 18 9.54 16.42 10.89
CA ALA A 18 10.37 15.56 11.72
C ALA A 18 10.56 14.16 11.12
N CYS A 19 11.76 13.58 11.29
CA CYS A 19 12.11 12.26 10.76
C CYS A 19 11.21 11.17 11.38
N GLY A 20 10.10 10.87 10.71
CA GLY A 20 9.19 9.78 11.06
C GLY A 20 9.47 8.53 10.23
N PHE A 21 9.01 7.37 10.72
CA PHE A 21 8.93 6.15 9.91
C PHE A 21 7.47 5.79 9.70
N MET A 22 7.18 5.20 8.54
CA MET A 22 5.85 4.66 8.26
C MET A 22 5.92 3.14 8.42
N ALA A 23 4.93 2.56 9.07
CA ALA A 23 4.80 1.12 9.23
C ALA A 23 3.40 0.70 8.84
N LYS A 24 3.29 -0.44 8.15
CA LYS A 24 2.01 -1.08 7.86
C LYS A 24 1.86 -2.33 8.68
N THR A 25 0.68 -2.51 9.26
CA THR A 25 0.22 -3.79 9.82
C THR A 25 -1.26 -3.97 9.49
N THR A 26 -1.77 -5.17 9.70
CA THR A 26 -3.21 -5.49 9.67
C THR A 26 -3.52 -6.36 10.86
N VAL A 27 -4.72 -6.21 11.38
CA VAL A 27 -5.22 -7.01 12.50
C VAL A 27 -6.52 -7.68 12.10
N SER A 28 -6.73 -8.88 12.60
CA SER A 28 -7.99 -9.62 12.48
C SER A 28 -8.24 -10.39 13.77
N SER A 29 -9.43 -11.02 13.88
CA SER A 29 -9.74 -11.93 14.98
C SER A 29 -8.77 -13.12 15.08
N ARG A 30 -8.01 -13.41 14.01
CA ARG A 30 -7.02 -14.50 13.97
C ARG A 30 -5.59 -14.03 14.24
N GLY A 31 -5.41 -12.75 14.58
CA GLY A 31 -4.13 -12.16 14.95
C GLY A 31 -3.66 -11.06 14.00
N LYS A 32 -2.37 -10.75 14.07
CA LYS A 32 -1.74 -9.65 13.31
C LYS A 32 -0.90 -10.14 12.13
N SER A 33 -0.81 -9.33 11.08
CA SER A 33 0.18 -9.51 10.03
C SER A 33 1.58 -9.10 10.49
N GLU A 34 2.56 -9.45 9.66
CA GLU A 34 3.91 -8.91 9.76
C GLU A 34 3.89 -7.37 9.66
N ILE A 35 4.62 -6.70 10.55
CA ILE A 35 4.81 -5.25 10.49
C ILE A 35 5.81 -4.96 9.38
N ARG A 36 5.40 -4.20 8.37
CA ARG A 36 6.25 -3.81 7.23
C ARG A 36 6.65 -2.35 7.39
N LEU A 37 7.95 -2.10 7.56
CA LEU A 37 8.49 -0.74 7.57
C LEU A 37 8.57 -0.21 6.13
N ILE A 38 8.08 1.01 5.95
CA ILE A 38 8.14 1.74 4.69
C ILE A 38 9.29 2.75 4.83
N PRO A 39 10.28 2.74 3.91
CA PRO A 39 11.44 3.64 4.00
C PRO A 39 11.01 5.10 4.08
N ASN A 40 11.74 5.88 4.88
CA ASN A 40 11.44 7.30 5.04
C ASN A 40 11.55 8.03 3.68
N GLY A 41 10.70 9.03 3.46
CA GLY A 41 10.59 9.76 2.19
C GLY A 41 9.88 9.01 1.06
N SER A 42 9.46 7.76 1.26
CA SER A 42 8.71 7.01 0.24
C SER A 42 7.32 7.60 0.03
N LYS A 43 6.99 7.91 -1.23
CA LYS A 43 5.61 8.24 -1.61
C LYS A 43 4.86 6.94 -1.89
N VAL A 44 3.91 6.59 -1.01
CA VAL A 44 3.04 5.42 -1.17
C VAL A 44 1.97 5.71 -2.23
N ASN A 45 2.35 5.57 -3.51
CA ASN A 45 1.40 5.52 -4.62
C ASN A 45 0.77 4.12 -4.74
N SER A 46 -0.16 3.94 -5.68
CA SER A 46 -0.87 2.67 -5.86
C SER A 46 0.06 1.50 -6.21
N GLU A 47 1.03 1.70 -7.10
CA GLU A 47 1.97 0.66 -7.51
C GLU A 47 2.87 0.23 -6.34
N TYR A 48 3.42 1.20 -5.62
CA TYR A 48 4.21 0.96 -4.42
C TYR A 48 3.41 0.22 -3.36
N TYR A 49 2.15 0.64 -3.14
CA TYR A 49 1.24 -0.02 -2.21
C TYR A 49 0.98 -1.47 -2.61
N ILE A 50 0.68 -1.73 -3.88
CA ILE A 50 0.44 -3.09 -4.37
C ILE A 50 1.67 -3.98 -4.14
N ASN A 51 2.85 -3.53 -4.59
CA ASN A 51 4.04 -4.37 -4.60
C ASN A 51 4.64 -4.57 -3.21
N THR A 52 4.66 -3.52 -2.39
CA THR A 52 5.36 -3.52 -1.10
C THR A 52 4.45 -3.88 0.07
N VAL A 53 3.14 -3.62 -0.06
CA VAL A 53 2.19 -3.76 1.04
C VAL A 53 1.16 -4.86 0.79
N LEU A 54 0.40 -4.74 -0.31
CA LEU A 54 -0.78 -5.57 -0.53
C LEU A 54 -0.43 -6.99 -1.00
N GLN A 55 0.44 -7.15 -2.00
CA GLN A 55 0.86 -8.47 -2.48
C GLN A 55 1.57 -9.30 -1.41
N PRO A 56 2.54 -8.75 -0.63
CA PRO A 56 3.18 -9.50 0.44
C PRO A 56 2.19 -9.93 1.52
N PHE A 57 1.24 -9.06 1.89
CA PHE A 57 0.16 -9.40 2.82
C PHE A 57 -0.68 -10.56 2.30
N ILE A 58 -1.15 -10.50 1.06
CA ILE A 58 -2.02 -11.56 0.50
C ILE A 58 -1.25 -12.87 0.29
N ARG A 59 0.05 -12.82 -0.06
CA ARG A 59 0.84 -14.04 -0.31
C ARG A 59 1.35 -14.71 0.96
N LYS A 60 1.70 -13.95 2.00
CA LYS A 60 2.35 -14.47 3.21
C LYS A 60 1.41 -14.50 4.41
N ASP A 61 0.77 -13.38 4.71
CA ASP A 61 -0.03 -13.22 5.92
C ASP A 61 -1.39 -13.86 5.79
N VAL A 62 -2.05 -13.74 4.63
CA VAL A 62 -3.40 -14.31 4.44
C VAL A 62 -3.41 -15.83 4.58
N PRO A 63 -2.52 -16.61 3.93
CA PRO A 63 -2.46 -18.05 4.19
C PRO A 63 -2.18 -18.31 5.66
N ARG A 64 -1.14 -17.72 6.25
CA ARG A 64 -0.77 -17.93 7.66
C ARG A 64 -1.93 -17.66 8.64
N LEU A 65 -2.70 -16.59 8.42
CA LEU A 65 -3.78 -16.17 9.32
C LEU A 65 -5.12 -16.88 9.02
N PHE A 66 -5.38 -17.26 7.77
CA PHE A 66 -6.70 -17.72 7.32
C PHE A 66 -6.67 -19.12 6.67
N LEU A 67 -5.63 -19.93 6.89
CA LEU A 67 -5.43 -21.30 6.39
C LEU A 67 -6.50 -22.35 6.81
N GLN A 68 -7.63 -21.93 7.36
CA GLN A 68 -8.72 -22.81 7.79
C GLN A 68 -10.05 -22.33 7.21
N GLY A 69 -10.50 -23.00 6.15
CA GLY A 69 -11.85 -22.93 5.58
C GLY A 69 -12.02 -21.99 4.38
N LYS A 70 -13.04 -22.27 3.56
CA LYS A 70 -13.50 -21.47 2.40
C LYS A 70 -14.15 -20.13 2.82
N HIS A 71 -13.72 -19.51 3.92
CA HIS A 71 -14.34 -18.28 4.39
C HIS A 71 -13.81 -17.11 3.57
N ALA A 72 -14.72 -16.38 2.95
CA ALA A 72 -14.39 -15.12 2.31
C ALA A 72 -13.79 -14.16 3.36
N MET A 73 -12.61 -13.63 3.08
CA MET A 73 -11.99 -12.58 3.89
C MET A 73 -12.43 -11.23 3.36
N THR A 74 -12.97 -10.39 4.23
CA THR A 74 -13.20 -8.98 3.93
C THR A 74 -11.98 -8.17 4.34
N PHE A 75 -11.37 -7.44 3.40
CA PHE A 75 -10.26 -6.55 3.66
C PHE A 75 -10.77 -5.11 3.79
N HIS A 76 -10.57 -4.51 4.96
CA HIS A 76 -10.96 -3.13 5.24
C HIS A 76 -9.72 -2.23 5.36
N GLN A 77 -9.75 -1.08 4.70
CA GLN A 77 -8.71 -0.06 4.70
C GLN A 77 -9.36 1.32 4.53
N ASP A 78 -8.64 2.38 4.85
CA ASP A 78 -9.08 3.76 4.63
C ASP A 78 -9.05 4.15 3.13
N SER A 79 -9.68 5.28 2.81
CA SER A 79 -9.89 5.73 1.43
C SER A 79 -8.72 6.50 0.83
N ALA A 80 -7.48 6.26 1.27
CA ALA A 80 -6.31 6.91 0.71
C ALA A 80 -6.25 6.68 -0.82
N SER A 81 -5.71 7.65 -1.58
CA SER A 81 -5.74 7.61 -3.04
C SER A 81 -5.01 6.39 -3.63
N SER A 82 -3.97 5.90 -2.97
CA SER A 82 -3.28 4.65 -3.34
C SER A 82 -4.12 3.40 -3.07
N HIS A 83 -5.01 3.43 -2.08
CA HIS A 83 -5.89 2.33 -1.68
C HIS A 83 -7.12 2.20 -2.58
N THR A 84 -7.66 3.33 -3.03
CA THR A 84 -8.87 3.41 -3.88
C THR A 84 -8.56 3.48 -5.37
N ALA A 85 -7.29 3.64 -5.76
CA ALA A 85 -6.87 3.61 -7.15
C ALA A 85 -7.37 2.35 -7.87
N LYS A 86 -7.83 2.51 -9.12
CA LYS A 86 -8.32 1.40 -9.96
C LYS A 86 -7.36 0.20 -9.96
N HIS A 87 -6.07 0.47 -10.11
CA HIS A 87 -5.04 -0.57 -10.16
C HIS A 87 -4.91 -1.37 -8.84
N THR A 88 -5.28 -0.77 -7.71
CA THR A 88 -5.27 -1.41 -6.39
C THR A 88 -6.54 -2.23 -6.17
N VAL A 89 -7.71 -1.68 -6.49
CA VAL A 89 -9.00 -2.36 -6.27
C VAL A 89 -9.24 -3.50 -7.28
N ASP A 90 -8.75 -3.36 -8.52
CA ASP A 90 -8.85 -4.38 -9.57
C ASP A 90 -7.74 -5.44 -9.46
N LEU A 91 -6.92 -5.43 -8.40
CA LEU A 91 -5.79 -6.33 -8.25
C LEU A 91 -6.25 -7.80 -8.24
N LYS A 92 -6.04 -8.50 -9.36
CA LYS A 92 -6.28 -9.94 -9.48
C LYS A 92 -5.00 -10.69 -9.15
N ILE A 93 -4.95 -11.31 -7.98
CA ILE A 93 -3.86 -12.22 -7.62
C ILE A 93 -4.17 -13.60 -8.18
N LYS A 94 -3.33 -14.09 -9.11
CA LYS A 94 -3.42 -15.47 -9.59
C LYS A 94 -3.37 -16.40 -8.38
N ARG A 95 -4.38 -17.26 -8.26
CA ARG A 95 -4.55 -18.23 -7.18
C ARG A 95 -3.20 -18.95 -6.96
N LEU A 96 -2.66 -18.86 -5.74
CA LEU A 96 -1.45 -19.60 -5.38
C LEU A 96 -1.78 -21.08 -5.59
N ARG A 97 -1.10 -21.73 -6.54
CA ARG A 97 -1.18 -23.18 -6.67
C ARG A 97 -0.54 -23.75 -5.40
N PRO A 98 -1.21 -24.64 -4.66
CA PRO A 98 -0.50 -25.43 -3.67
C PRO A 98 0.54 -26.26 -4.43
N THR A 99 1.81 -26.11 -4.07
CA THR A 99 2.87 -27.06 -4.42
C THR A 99 2.72 -28.29 -3.55
#